data_AF-A0P3J1-F1
#
_entry.id   AF-A0P3J1-F1
#
_cell.length_a   1.000
_cell.length_b   1.000
_cell.length_c   1.000
_cell.angle_alpha   90.00
_cell.angle_beta   90.00
_cell.angle_gamma   90.00
#
_symmetry.space_group_name_H-M   'P 1'
#
loop_
_entity.id
_entity.type
_entity.pdbx_description
1 polymer ?
#
loop_
_entity_poly.entity_id
_entity_poly.type
_entity_poly.pdbx_seq_one_letter_code
_entity_poly.pdbx_strand_id
1 'polypeptide(L)'
;MSECAIMALGDDFNRPLIIDEADKLADKGMLELVREIHEHSQAPIVLIGEEQLPGKILQVERVHNRVLDWVPAEPCDHEDARALANLFCPALSISDDLVDLLVEKSAGKARRIHVNLNRIIEHARSTGEDSFSAGSFEQGWFFTGEPPRRIRRAA
;
A
#
# COMPACT_ATOMS: atom_id res chain seq x y z
N MET A 1 11.80 -26.74 8.14
CA MET A 1 11.00 -25.81 7.30
C MET A 1 11.85 -24.66 6.76
N SER A 2 12.72 -24.05 7.57
CA SER A 2 13.68 -23.02 7.11
C SER A 2 14.65 -23.51 6.03
N GLU A 3 15.14 -24.74 6.13
CA GLU A 3 16.11 -25.32 5.18
C GLU A 3 15.64 -25.31 3.72
N CYS A 4 14.37 -25.64 3.44
CA CYS A 4 13.86 -25.62 2.08
C CYS A 4 13.80 -24.19 1.51
N ALA A 5 13.45 -23.20 2.34
CA ALA A 5 13.45 -21.81 1.94
C ALA A 5 14.87 -21.30 1.69
N ILE A 6 15.82 -21.65 2.57
CA ILE A 6 17.23 -21.31 2.41
C ILE A 6 17.78 -21.89 1.11
N MET A 7 17.51 -23.16 0.81
CA MET A 7 17.99 -23.82 -0.41
C MET A 7 17.40 -23.16 -1.66
N ALA A 8 16.09 -22.92 -1.67
CA ALA A 8 15.41 -22.27 -2.80
C ALA A 8 15.90 -20.83 -3.06
N LEU A 9 16.26 -20.10 -2.01
CA LEU A 9 16.79 -18.73 -2.12
C LEU A 9 18.29 -18.71 -2.42
N GLY A 10 19.05 -19.68 -1.92
CA GLY A 10 20.48 -19.82 -2.18
C GLY A 10 20.80 -20.24 -3.61
N ASP A 11 19.91 -21.01 -4.25
CA ASP A 11 20.03 -21.41 -5.66
C ASP A 11 19.92 -20.21 -6.63
N ASP A 12 19.23 -19.14 -6.23
CA ASP A 12 19.09 -17.90 -7.02
C ASP A 12 19.07 -16.65 -6.11
N PHE A 13 20.26 -16.21 -5.71
CA PHE A 13 20.45 -15.06 -4.84
C PHE A 13 19.97 -13.72 -5.44
N ASN A 14 19.65 -13.68 -6.74
CA ASN A 14 19.08 -12.48 -7.39
C ASN A 14 17.57 -12.35 -7.16
N ARG A 15 16.94 -13.34 -6.53
CA ARG A 15 15.52 -13.34 -6.24
C ARG A 15 15.27 -12.85 -4.80
N PRO A 16 14.82 -11.60 -4.59
CA PRO A 16 14.58 -11.10 -3.24
C PRO A 16 13.40 -11.80 -2.58
N LEU A 17 13.49 -12.00 -1.26
CA LEU A 17 12.37 -12.43 -0.43
C LEU A 17 11.64 -11.19 0.10
N ILE A 18 10.40 -11.00 -0.31
CA ILE A 18 9.53 -9.93 0.20
C ILE A 18 8.60 -10.52 1.25
N ILE A 19 8.59 -9.93 2.44
CA ILE A 19 7.70 -10.31 3.54
C ILE A 19 6.81 -9.12 3.87
N ASP A 20 5.54 -9.24 3.54
CA ASP A 20 4.50 -8.29 3.95
C ASP A 20 4.01 -8.59 5.39
N GLU A 21 3.47 -7.57 6.05
CA GLU A 21 3.04 -7.62 7.46
C GLU A 21 4.14 -8.14 8.42
N ALA A 22 5.39 -7.74 8.19
CA ALA A 22 6.55 -8.17 8.98
C ALA A 22 6.45 -7.76 10.47
N ASP A 23 5.59 -6.79 10.81
CA ASP A 23 5.27 -6.43 12.19
C ASP A 23 4.63 -7.58 12.95
N LYS A 24 3.86 -8.46 12.27
CA LYS A 24 3.32 -9.70 12.85
C LYS A 24 4.40 -10.74 13.12
N LEU A 25 5.45 -10.80 12.29
CA LEU A 25 6.60 -11.66 12.57
C LEU A 25 7.37 -11.16 13.79
N ALA A 26 7.51 -9.83 13.92
CA ALA A 26 8.11 -9.22 15.09
C ALA A 26 7.34 -9.54 16.37
N ASP A 27 6.01 -9.40 16.35
CA ASP A 27 5.15 -9.71 17.50
C ASP A 27 5.19 -11.19 17.91
N LYS A 28 5.44 -12.07 16.95
CA LYS A 28 5.59 -13.52 17.16
C LYS A 28 7.03 -13.95 17.50
N GLY A 29 7.97 -13.02 17.59
CA GLY A 29 9.38 -13.31 17.86
C GLY A 29 10.09 -14.07 16.73
N MET A 30 9.58 -13.98 15.49
CA MET A 30 10.09 -14.73 14.33
C MET A 30 11.18 -13.99 13.54
N LEU A 31 11.61 -12.81 13.98
CA LEU A 31 12.65 -12.05 13.26
C LEU A 31 14.02 -12.76 13.23
N GLU A 32 14.33 -13.57 14.23
CA GLU A 32 15.54 -14.40 14.22
C GLU A 32 15.53 -15.44 13.11
N LEU A 33 14.37 -16.00 12.78
CA LEU A 33 14.23 -16.91 11.65
C LEU A 33 14.49 -16.18 10.32
N VAL A 34 14.01 -14.95 10.18
CA VAL A 34 14.30 -14.11 9.00
C VAL A 34 15.80 -13.84 8.89
N ARG A 35 16.47 -13.55 10.02
CA ARG A 35 17.94 -13.40 10.07
C ARG A 35 18.66 -14.67 9.62
N GLU A 36 18.25 -15.83 10.12
CA GLU A 36 18.85 -17.11 9.73
C GLU A 36 18.69 -17.38 8.23
N ILE A 37 17.51 -17.08 7.66
CA ILE A 37 17.28 -17.22 6.22
C ILE A 37 18.23 -16.31 5.44
N HIS A 38 18.34 -15.03 5.82
CA HIS A 38 19.25 -14.09 5.17
C HIS A 38 20.71 -14.55 5.26
N GLU A 39 21.17 -14.98 6.44
CA GLU A 39 22.56 -15.40 6.66
C GLU A 39 22.95 -16.63 5.82
N HIS A 40 22.07 -17.60 5.68
CA HIS A 40 22.41 -18.84 4.96
C HIS A 40 22.13 -18.76 3.46
N SER A 41 21.10 -18.02 3.04
CA SER A 41 20.78 -17.88 1.61
C SER A 41 21.57 -16.75 0.94
N GLN A 42 22.05 -15.77 1.71
CA GLN A 42 22.62 -14.51 1.20
C GLN A 42 21.66 -13.71 0.29
N ALA A 43 20.38 -14.11 0.22
CA ALA A 43 19.38 -13.44 -0.61
C ALA A 43 18.97 -12.10 0.03
N PRO A 44 18.70 -11.06 -0.79
CA PRO A 44 18.11 -9.82 -0.32
C PRO A 44 16.73 -10.07 0.30
N ILE A 45 16.45 -9.48 1.46
CA ILE A 45 15.14 -9.56 2.12
C ILE A 45 14.56 -8.15 2.27
N VAL A 46 13.31 -7.98 1.83
CA VAL A 46 12.54 -6.74 2.02
C VAL A 46 11.44 -7.01 3.04
N LEU A 47 11.47 -6.27 4.14
CA LEU A 47 10.45 -6.33 5.19
C LEU A 47 9.50 -5.14 5.03
N ILE A 48 8.23 -5.44 4.81
CA ILE A 48 7.16 -4.46 4.67
C ILE A 48 6.22 -4.65 5.86
N GLY A 49 5.77 -3.55 6.46
CA GLY A 49 4.81 -3.60 7.55
C GLY A 49 4.35 -2.22 7.98
N GLU A 50 3.59 -2.21 9.07
CA GLU A 50 2.99 -1.00 9.64
C GLU A 50 4.05 -0.04 10.23
N GLU A 51 3.62 1.18 10.54
CA GLU A 51 4.47 2.31 11.02
C GLU A 51 5.38 1.95 12.20
N GLN A 52 4.97 1.02 13.05
CA GLN A 52 5.73 0.61 14.24
C GLN A 52 6.83 -0.43 13.96
N LEU A 53 6.88 -1.00 12.75
CA LEU A 53 7.83 -2.06 12.39
C LEU A 53 9.30 -1.68 12.70
N PRO A 54 9.80 -0.47 12.36
CA PRO A 54 11.18 -0.10 12.70
C PRO A 54 11.45 -0.15 14.21
N GLY A 55 10.51 0.33 15.02
CA GLY A 55 10.60 0.28 16.48
C GLY A 55 10.68 -1.16 17.01
N LYS A 56 9.92 -2.08 16.42
CA LYS A 56 9.94 -3.51 16.78
C LYS A 56 11.25 -4.19 16.38
N ILE A 57 11.78 -3.90 15.18
CA ILE A 57 13.05 -4.46 14.71
C ILE A 57 14.23 -3.97 15.58
N LEU A 58 14.21 -2.70 16.00
CA LEU A 58 15.26 -2.15 16.88
C LEU A 58 15.40 -2.90 18.21
N GLN A 59 14.34 -3.54 18.70
CA GLN A 59 14.39 -4.37 19.92
C GLN A 59 15.22 -5.65 19.74
N VAL A 60 15.49 -6.07 18.49
CA VAL A 60 16.24 -7.30 18.18
C VAL A 60 17.57 -6.92 17.56
N GLU A 61 18.61 -6.80 18.41
CA GLU A 61 19.92 -6.28 18.02
C GLU A 61 20.56 -6.95 16.83
N ARG A 62 20.44 -8.28 16.77
CA ARG A 62 21.06 -9.09 15.74
C ARG A 62 20.42 -8.87 14.36
N VAL A 63 19.14 -8.48 14.34
CA VAL A 63 18.37 -8.20 13.13
C VAL A 63 18.61 -6.75 12.70
N HIS A 64 18.48 -5.77 13.61
CA HIS A 64 18.63 -4.36 13.22
C HIS A 64 20.02 -4.05 12.66
N ASN A 65 21.07 -4.71 13.18
CA ASN A 65 22.45 -4.52 12.70
C ASN A 65 22.68 -5.02 11.26
N ARG A 66 21.70 -5.71 10.67
CA ARG A 66 21.73 -6.23 9.29
C ARG A 66 20.78 -5.49 8.35
N VAL A 67 20.00 -4.54 8.87
CA VAL A 67 19.15 -3.71 8.01
C VAL A 67 20.04 -2.68 7.32
N LEU A 68 20.08 -2.76 5.99
CA LEU A 68 20.89 -1.86 5.18
C LEU A 68 20.23 -0.48 5.02
N ASP A 69 18.92 -0.45 4.81
CA ASP A 69 18.18 0.77 4.48
C ASP A 69 16.79 0.76 5.12
N TRP A 70 16.31 1.96 5.47
CA TRP A 70 15.01 2.22 6.07
C TRP A 70 14.25 3.19 5.19
N VAL A 71 13.28 2.68 4.44
CA VAL A 71 12.46 3.48 3.54
C VAL A 71 11.07 3.65 4.15
N PRO A 72 10.66 4.87 4.54
CA PRO A 72 9.30 5.11 4.99
C PRO A 72 8.34 5.04 3.80
N ALA A 73 7.10 4.61 4.06
CA ALA A 73 6.04 4.72 3.08
C ALA A 73 5.53 6.18 3.04
N GLU A 74 5.46 6.74 1.84
CA GLU A 74 4.93 8.09 1.62
C GLU A 74 3.49 8.03 1.09
N PRO A 75 2.64 9.02 1.41
CA PRO A 75 1.33 9.15 0.79
C PRO A 75 1.48 9.37 -0.72
N CYS A 76 0.59 8.77 -1.52
CA CYS A 76 0.54 8.99 -2.96
C CYS A 76 0.30 10.47 -3.28
N ASP A 77 1.02 10.95 -4.27
CA ASP A 77 0.85 12.28 -4.84
C ASP A 77 -0.01 12.28 -6.12
N HIS A 78 -0.04 13.41 -6.82
CA HIS A 78 -0.77 13.53 -8.08
C HIS A 78 -0.22 12.60 -9.17
N GLU A 79 1.11 12.44 -9.28
CA GLU A 79 1.72 11.59 -10.30
C GLU A 79 1.39 10.11 -10.06
N ASP A 80 1.46 9.67 -8.80
CA ASP A 80 1.02 8.34 -8.39
C ASP A 80 -0.45 8.09 -8.72
N ALA A 81 -1.33 9.03 -8.34
CA ALA A 81 -2.75 8.90 -8.58
C ALA A 81 -3.09 8.92 -10.09
N ARG A 82 -2.38 9.72 -10.88
CA ARG A 82 -2.47 9.73 -12.34
C ARG A 82 -2.02 8.40 -12.94
N ALA A 83 -0.93 7.81 -12.45
CA ALA A 83 -0.46 6.49 -12.87
C ALA A 83 -1.49 5.40 -12.55
N LEU A 84 -2.07 5.43 -11.35
CA LEU A 84 -3.17 4.53 -10.95
C LEU A 84 -4.41 4.71 -11.85
N ALA A 85 -4.79 5.96 -12.14
CA ALA A 85 -5.92 6.25 -13.02
C ALA A 85 -5.69 5.69 -14.43
N ASN A 86 -4.49 5.89 -15.00
CA ASN A 86 -4.14 5.35 -16.32
C ASN A 86 -4.12 3.81 -16.34
N LEU A 87 -3.70 3.19 -15.24
CA LEU A 87 -3.66 1.73 -15.11
C LEU A 87 -5.05 1.11 -14.98
N PHE A 88 -5.91 1.66 -14.14
CA PHE A 88 -7.22 1.08 -13.83
C PHE A 88 -8.36 1.57 -14.73
N CYS A 89 -8.25 2.80 -15.25
CA CYS A 89 -9.26 3.45 -16.07
C CYS A 89 -8.72 3.84 -17.47
N PRO A 90 -8.03 2.95 -18.22
CA PRO A 90 -7.33 3.33 -19.45
C PRO A 90 -8.26 3.84 -20.58
N ALA A 91 -9.55 3.53 -20.50
CA ALA A 91 -10.56 3.97 -21.47
C ALA A 91 -11.31 5.25 -21.05
N LEU A 92 -11.05 5.79 -19.85
CA LEU A 92 -11.72 6.98 -19.34
C LEU A 92 -10.79 8.19 -19.40
N SER A 93 -11.32 9.32 -19.83
CA SER A 93 -10.65 10.62 -19.77
C SER A 93 -10.91 11.24 -18.39
N ILE A 94 -9.91 11.14 -17.51
CA ILE A 94 -9.95 11.69 -16.14
C ILE A 94 -9.10 12.97 -16.11
N SER A 95 -9.70 14.12 -15.83
CA SER A 95 -8.97 15.40 -15.79
C SER A 95 -8.05 15.53 -14.57
N ASP A 96 -7.11 16.49 -14.59
CA ASP A 96 -6.13 16.72 -13.50
C ASP A 96 -6.80 17.17 -12.20
N ASP A 97 -7.81 18.04 -12.26
CA ASP A 97 -8.58 18.49 -11.10
C ASP A 97 -9.31 17.32 -10.39
N LEU A 98 -9.73 16.31 -11.15
CA LEU A 98 -10.31 15.09 -10.57
C LEU A 98 -9.24 14.22 -9.90
N VAL A 99 -8.02 14.14 -10.46
CA VAL A 99 -6.92 13.42 -9.83
C VAL A 99 -6.49 14.08 -8.53
N ASP A 100 -6.35 15.40 -8.52
CA ASP A 100 -6.07 16.18 -7.29
C ASP A 100 -7.15 15.93 -6.23
N LEU A 101 -8.42 15.95 -6.63
CA LEU A 101 -9.54 15.65 -5.74
C LEU A 101 -9.48 14.22 -5.19
N LEU A 102 -9.09 13.24 -6.02
CA LEU A 102 -8.92 11.85 -5.58
C LEU A 102 -7.83 11.71 -4.52
N VAL A 103 -6.69 12.39 -4.69
CA VAL A 103 -5.60 12.42 -3.71
C VAL A 103 -6.08 13.04 -2.40
N GLU A 104 -6.74 14.20 -2.48
CA GLU A 104 -7.28 14.91 -1.32
C GLU A 104 -8.28 14.03 -0.53
N LYS A 105 -9.30 13.48 -1.20
CA LYS A 105 -10.34 12.67 -0.54
C LYS A 105 -9.80 11.33 -0.02
N SER A 106 -8.74 10.83 -0.62
CA SER A 106 -8.09 9.57 -0.20
C SER A 106 -7.01 9.79 0.87
N ALA A 107 -6.64 11.04 1.17
CA ALA A 107 -5.47 11.39 1.99
C ALA A 107 -4.19 10.68 1.51
N GLY A 108 -3.98 10.62 0.19
CA GLY A 108 -2.85 9.93 -0.44
C GLY A 108 -2.80 8.41 -0.25
N LYS A 109 -3.86 7.77 0.29
CA LYS A 109 -3.86 6.32 0.48
C LYS A 109 -4.21 5.60 -0.82
N ALA A 110 -3.24 4.91 -1.43
CA ALA A 110 -3.41 4.15 -2.67
C ALA A 110 -4.68 3.26 -2.69
N ARG A 111 -4.94 2.53 -1.59
CA ARG A 111 -6.12 1.66 -1.50
C ARG A 111 -7.45 2.43 -1.59
N ARG A 112 -7.52 3.66 -1.05
CA ARG A 112 -8.71 4.51 -1.15
C ARG A 112 -8.85 5.14 -2.54
N ILE A 113 -7.73 5.54 -3.15
CA ILE A 113 -7.70 6.00 -4.54
C ILE A 113 -8.27 4.92 -5.46
N HIS A 114 -7.78 3.68 -5.34
CA HIS A 114 -8.27 2.55 -6.12
C HIS A 114 -9.78 2.28 -5.92
N VAL A 115 -10.29 2.38 -4.70
CA VAL A 115 -11.73 2.25 -4.43
C VAL A 115 -12.53 3.33 -5.17
N ASN A 116 -12.06 4.58 -5.15
CA ASN A 116 -12.72 5.68 -5.85
C ASN A 116 -12.64 5.52 -7.38
N LEU A 117 -11.50 5.08 -7.93
CA LEU A 117 -11.37 4.77 -9.35
C LEU A 117 -12.36 3.67 -9.78
N ASN A 118 -12.51 2.60 -9.00
CA ASN A 118 -13.52 1.57 -9.28
C ASN A 118 -14.95 2.14 -9.28
N ARG A 119 -15.28 3.05 -8.35
CA ARG A 119 -16.58 3.74 -8.38
C ARG A 119 -16.76 4.59 -9.64
N ILE A 120 -15.70 5.22 -10.15
CA ILE A 120 -15.75 6.00 -11.39
C ILE A 120 -16.03 5.07 -12.57
N ILE A 121 -15.37 3.90 -12.62
CA ILE A 121 -15.63 2.88 -13.65
C ILE A 121 -17.08 2.39 -13.61
N GLU A 122 -17.61 2.11 -12.42
CA GLU A 122 -19.01 1.71 -12.24
C GLU A 122 -19.98 2.82 -12.69
N HIS A 123 -19.68 4.07 -12.33
CA HIS A 123 -20.48 5.22 -12.75
C HIS A 123 -20.46 5.40 -14.26
N ALA A 124 -19.29 5.35 -14.90
CA ALA A 124 -19.12 5.42 -16.36
C ALA A 124 -19.94 4.35 -17.09
N ARG A 125 -19.95 3.12 -16.58
CA ARG A 125 -20.78 2.05 -17.15
C ARG A 125 -22.28 2.32 -17.02
N SER A 126 -22.70 3.01 -15.97
CA SER A 126 -24.11 3.31 -15.73
C SER A 126 -24.62 4.50 -16.54
N THR A 127 -23.78 5.51 -16.78
CA THR A 127 -24.15 6.74 -17.51
C THR A 127 -23.83 6.65 -19.00
N GLY A 128 -22.86 5.81 -19.38
CA GLY A 128 -22.30 5.77 -20.74
C GLY A 128 -21.31 6.90 -21.02
N GLU A 129 -20.95 7.69 -20.01
CA GLU A 129 -19.95 8.75 -20.14
C GLU A 129 -18.53 8.20 -20.04
N ASP A 130 -17.61 8.77 -20.80
CA ASP A 130 -16.20 8.37 -20.85
C ASP A 130 -15.24 9.45 -20.36
N SER A 131 -15.74 10.64 -19.98
CA SER A 131 -14.93 11.77 -19.52
C SER A 131 -15.46 12.35 -18.22
N PHE A 132 -14.59 12.46 -17.22
CA PHE A 132 -14.93 12.92 -15.87
C PHE A 132 -13.99 14.00 -15.37
N SER A 133 -14.56 14.99 -14.67
CA SER A 133 -13.84 16.02 -13.93
C SER A 133 -14.27 16.10 -12.48
N ALA A 134 -13.65 16.98 -11.67
CA ALA A 134 -14.06 17.18 -10.29
C ALA A 134 -15.54 17.63 -10.19
N GLY A 135 -16.02 18.34 -11.22
CA GLY A 135 -17.42 18.79 -11.31
C GLY A 135 -18.43 17.70 -11.70
N SER A 136 -17.97 16.52 -12.13
CA SER A 136 -18.86 15.41 -12.51
C SER A 136 -19.54 14.73 -11.32
N PHE A 137 -19.05 14.95 -10.09
CA PHE A 137 -19.50 14.22 -8.90
C PHE A 137 -20.01 15.15 -7.80
N GLU A 138 -21.09 14.75 -7.14
CA GLU A 138 -21.66 15.48 -6.01
C GLU A 138 -20.78 15.42 -4.75
N GLN A 139 -21.02 16.35 -3.82
CA GLN A 139 -20.36 16.34 -2.52
C GLN A 139 -20.68 15.05 -1.76
N GLY A 140 -19.63 14.36 -1.28
CA GLY A 140 -19.76 13.12 -0.51
C GLY A 140 -19.81 11.84 -1.36
N TRP A 141 -19.71 11.94 -2.69
CA TRP A 141 -19.65 10.77 -3.58
C TRP A 141 -18.40 9.91 -3.34
N PHE A 142 -17.26 10.55 -3.05
CA PHE A 142 -15.99 9.89 -2.84
C PHE A 142 -15.91 9.15 -1.50
N PHE A 143 -15.35 7.95 -1.55
CA PHE A 143 -14.98 7.17 -0.38
C PHE A 143 -13.75 7.76 0.30
N THR A 144 -13.93 8.22 1.53
CA THR A 144 -12.84 8.76 2.37
C THR A 144 -12.29 7.72 3.35
N GLY A 145 -12.98 6.59 3.52
CA GLY A 145 -12.66 5.58 4.53
C GLY A 145 -12.94 6.02 5.97
N GLU A 146 -13.59 7.16 6.19
CA GLU A 146 -14.09 7.54 7.51
C GLU A 146 -15.40 6.80 7.84
N PRO A 147 -15.58 6.30 9.07
CA PRO A 147 -16.84 5.71 9.49
C PRO A 147 -17.95 6.77 9.51
N PRO A 148 -19.21 6.40 9.26
CA PRO A 148 -20.33 7.33 9.30
C PRO A 148 -20.43 7.99 10.68
N ARG A 149 -20.43 9.33 10.72
CA ARG A 149 -20.59 10.07 11.96
C ARG A 149 -22.02 9.87 12.47
N ARG A 150 -22.15 9.38 13.71
CA ARG A 150 -23.45 9.22 14.37
C ARG A 150 -24.11 10.59 14.52
N ILE A 151 -25.16 10.84 13.74
CA ILE A 151 -25.97 12.05 13.87
C ILE A 151 -26.71 11.96 15.21
N ARG A 152 -26.34 12.79 16.19
CA ARG A 152 -27.15 12.96 17.41
C ARG A 152 -28.43 13.67 16.98
N ARG A 153 -29.56 12.97 16.99
CA ARG A 153 -30.87 13.62 16.91
C ARG A 153 -31.01 14.48 18.17
N ALA A 154 -31.17 15.80 17.98
CA ALA A 154 -31.59 16.67 19.07
C ALA A 154 -32.96 16.19 19.55
N ALA A 155 -33.10 16.00 20.87
CA ALA A 155 -34.35 15.67 21.53
C ALA A 155 -35.17 16.94 21.77
#